data_AF-A0A9D6SMS6-F1
#
_entry.id   AF-A0A9D6SMS6-F1
#
_cell.length_a   1.000
_cell.length_b   1.000
_cell.length_c   1.000
_cell.angle_alpha   90.00
_cell.angle_beta   90.00
_cell.angle_gamma   90.00
#
_symmetry.space_group_name_H-M   'P 1'
#
loop_
_entity.id
_entity.type
_entity.pdbx_description
1 polymer ?
#
loop_
_entity_poly.entity_id
_entity_poly.type
_entity_poly.pdbx_seq_one_letter_code
_entity_poly.pdbx_strand_id
1 'polypeptide(L)' 'MFAPAATPPDITRNLHRGAVKAITAPGMREQFAALGAEPSGSTPEDLTAVVQRDLKKWAKFARDANVKPE' A
#
# COMPACT_ATOMS: atom_id res chain seq x y z
N MET A 1 0.05 -0.29 -4.18
CA MET A 1 -0.79 -0.39 -5.39
C MET A 1 -1.32 -1.82 -5.47
N PHE A 2 -2.56 -1.99 -5.88
CA PHE A 2 -3.16 -3.30 -6.12
C PHE A 2 -3.37 -3.52 -7.62
N ALA A 3 -3.36 -4.78 -8.03
CA ALA A 3 -3.64 -5.23 -9.39
C ALA A 3 -4.46 -6.54 -9.31
N PRO A 4 -5.10 -6.99 -10.40
CA PRO A 4 -5.80 -8.27 -10.43
C PRO A 4 -4.89 -9.42 -9.96
N ALA A 5 -5.45 -10.41 -9.25
CA ALA A 5 -4.67 -11.48 -8.62
C ALA A 5 -3.80 -12.27 -9.60
N ALA A 6 -4.26 -12.42 -10.86
CA ALA A 6 -3.54 -13.13 -11.91
C ALA A 6 -2.57 -12.24 -12.72
N THR A 7 -2.26 -11.03 -12.25
CA THR A 7 -1.30 -10.15 -12.95
C THR A 7 0.09 -10.80 -12.97
N PRO A 8 0.73 -10.96 -14.15
CA PRO A 8 2.04 -11.58 -14.23
C PRO A 8 3.07 -10.82 -13.37
N PRO A 9 4.00 -11.53 -12.71
CA PRO A 9 4.98 -10.91 -11.81
C PRO A 9 5.82 -9.81 -12.45
N ASP A 10 6.17 -9.93 -13.72
CA ASP A 10 6.96 -8.93 -14.44
C ASP A 10 6.19 -7.62 -14.68
N ILE A 11 4.88 -7.71 -14.93
CA ILE A 11 4.02 -6.53 -15.06
C ILE A 11 3.91 -5.82 -13.72
N THR A 12 3.69 -6.57 -12.64
CA THR A 12 3.65 -6.02 -11.27
C THR A 12 4.95 -5.32 -10.91
N ARG A 13 6.11 -5.93 -11.21
CA ARG A 13 7.43 -5.32 -11.00
C ARG A 13 7.61 -4.04 -11.81
N ASN A 14 7.18 -4.03 -13.07
CA ASN A 14 7.29 -2.84 -13.92
C ASN A 14 6.43 -1.68 -13.40
N LEU A 15 5.18 -1.96 -13.04
CA LEU A 15 4.27 -0.96 -12.45
C LEU A 15 4.82 -0.41 -11.13
N HIS A 16 5.32 -1.30 -10.26
CA HIS A 16 5.93 -0.91 -9.00
C HIS A 16 7.11 0.04 -9.19
N ARG A 17 8.04 -0.29 -10.09
CA ARG A 17 9.18 0.57 -10.43
C ARG A 17 8.75 1.94 -10.94
N GLY A 18 7.75 1.98 -11.82
CA GLY A 18 7.18 3.24 -12.31
C GLY A 18 6.58 4.08 -11.20
N ALA A 19 5.82 3.45 -10.30
CA ALA A 19 5.20 4.11 -9.16
C ALA A 19 6.26 4.69 -8.19
N VAL A 20 7.29 3.92 -7.83
CA VAL A 20 8.38 4.38 -6.96
C VAL A 20 9.08 5.58 -7.58
N LYS A 21 9.38 5.54 -8.88
CA LYS A 21 10.01 6.67 -9.58
C LYS A 21 9.16 7.93 -9.51
N ALA A 22 7.83 7.79 -9.65
CA ALA A 22 6.91 8.93 -9.60
C ALA A 22 6.84 9.56 -8.20
N ILE A 23 6.65 8.75 -7.16
CA ILE A 23 6.49 9.25 -5.77
C ILE A 23 7.80 9.75 -5.15
N THR A 24 8.95 9.31 -5.67
CA THR A 24 10.26 9.76 -5.20
C THR A 24 10.79 10.98 -5.94
N ALA A 25 10.11 11.43 -7.00
CA ALA A 25 10.47 12.65 -7.72
C ALA A 25 10.41 13.88 -6.79
N PRO A 26 11.39 14.81 -6.85
CA PRO A 26 11.49 15.92 -5.90
C PRO A 26 10.20 16.72 -5.71
N GLY A 27 9.59 17.18 -6.81
CA GLY A 27 8.34 17.94 -6.73
C GLY A 27 7.16 17.14 -6.17
N MET A 28 7.15 15.82 -6.34
CA MET A 28 6.11 14.96 -5.79
C MET A 28 6.29 14.76 -4.28
N ARG A 29 7.54 14.66 -3.79
CA ARG A 29 7.81 14.56 -2.36
C ARG A 29 7.37 15.81 -1.60
N GLU A 30 7.60 16.99 -2.17
CA GLU A 30 7.13 18.25 -1.59
C GLU A 30 5.60 18.30 -1.52
N GLN A 31 4.91 17.84 -2.56
CA GLN A 31 3.45 17.75 -2.57
C GLN A 31 2.92 16.76 -1.51
N PHE A 32 3.53 15.58 -1.37
CA PHE A 32 3.16 14.64 -0.31
C PHE A 32 3.39 15.25 1.08
N ALA A 33 4.54 15.90 1.31
CA ALA A 33 4.84 16.55 2.57
C ALA A 33 3.84 17.67 2.90
N ALA A 34 3.43 18.46 1.91
CA ALA A 34 2.40 19.49 2.08
C ALA A 34 1.02 18.92 2.48
N LEU A 35 0.75 17.66 2.14
CA LEU A 35 -0.46 16.93 2.54
C LEU A 35 -0.29 16.18 3.86
N GLY A 36 0.86 16.31 4.54
CA GLY A 36 1.17 15.57 5.76
C GLY A 36 1.43 14.08 5.52
N ALA A 37 1.76 13.69 4.29
CA ALA A 37 2.02 12.31 3.89
C ALA A 37 3.50 12.07 3.63
N GLU A 38 3.99 10.90 3.99
CA GLU A 38 5.34 10.45 3.66
C GLU A 38 5.27 9.37 2.58
N PRO A 39 5.86 9.59 1.39
CA PRO A 39 5.82 8.60 0.31
C PRO A 39 6.65 7.36 0.68
N SER A 40 5.97 6.21 0.79
CA SER A 40 6.60 4.91 0.99
C SER A 40 7.15 4.36 -0.31
N GLY A 41 8.46 4.10 -0.37
CA GLY A 41 9.13 3.39 -1.46
C GLY A 41 9.21 1.87 -1.25
N SER A 42 8.30 1.28 -0.47
CA SER A 42 8.33 -0.14 -0.10
C SER A 42 8.18 -1.09 -1.29
N THR A 43 8.62 -2.33 -1.16
CA THR A 43 8.46 -3.36 -2.20
C THR A 43 7.00 -3.87 -2.31
N PRO A 44 6.62 -4.55 -3.41
CA PRO A 44 5.32 -5.23 -3.51
C PRO A 44 5.11 -6.27 -2.39
N GLU A 45 6.17 -6.95 -1.98
CA GLU A 45 6.17 -7.94 -0.91
C GLU A 45 5.93 -7.28 0.45
N ASP A 46 6.54 -6.13 0.72
CA ASP A 46 6.29 -5.36 1.94
C ASP A 46 4.83 -4.93 2.06
N LEU A 47 4.21 -4.49 0.95
CA LEU A 47 2.80 -4.15 0.93
C LEU A 47 1.92 -5.37 1.27
N THR A 48 2.29 -6.56 0.77
CA THR A 48 1.59 -7.81 1.11
C THR A 48 1.68 -8.08 2.60
N ALA A 49 2.86 -7.93 3.20
CA ALA A 49 3.05 -8.13 4.64
C ALA A 49 2.23 -7.14 5.48
N VAL A 50 2.19 -5.85 5.08
CA VAL A 50 1.38 -4.81 5.72
C VAL A 50 -0.10 -5.18 5.68
N VAL A 51 -0.63 -5.55 4.51
CA VAL A 51 -2.04 -5.93 4.36
C VAL A 51 -2.38 -7.13 5.25
N GLN A 52 -1.55 -8.17 5.24
CA GLN A 52 -1.77 -9.37 6.07
C GLN A 52 -1.77 -9.05 7.57
N ARG A 53 -0.85 -8.19 8.02
CA ARG A 53 -0.78 -7.75 9.41
C ARG A 53 -2.01 -6.94 9.79
N ASP A 54 -2.40 -5.99 8.96
CA ASP A 54 -3.48 -5.06 9.25
C ASP A 54 -4.82 -5.77 9.20
N LEU A 55 -5.05 -6.68 8.24
CA LEU A 55 -6.23 -7.55 8.22
C LEU A 55 -6.38 -8.33 9.53
N LYS A 56 -5.31 -8.95 10.04
CA LYS A 56 -5.35 -9.68 11.31
C LYS A 56 -5.69 -8.75 12.48
N LYS A 57 -5.03 -7.60 12.56
CA LYS A 57 -5.23 -6.61 13.63
C LYS A 57 -6.67 -6.10 13.65
N TRP A 58 -7.16 -5.63 12.51
CA TRP A 58 -8.48 -5.00 12.43
C TRP A 58 -9.61 -6.02 12.51
N ALA A 59 -9.44 -7.24 11.97
CA ALA A 59 -10.41 -8.31 12.15
C ALA A 59 -10.55 -8.75 13.62
N LYS A 60 -9.47 -8.70 14.41
CA LYS A 60 -9.53 -8.93 15.85
C LYS A 60 -10.28 -7.78 16.53
N PHE A 61 -9.89 -6.54 16.25
CA PHE A 61 -10.54 -5.36 16.83
C PHE A 61 -12.05 -5.33 16.57
N ALA A 62 -12.48 -5.57 15.33
CA ALA A 62 -13.90 -5.57 14.97
C ALA A 62 -14.70 -6.63 15.75
N ARG A 63 -14.13 -7.82 15.95
CA ARG A 63 -14.72 -8.88 16.77
C ARG A 63 -14.83 -8.48 18.24
N ASP A 64 -13.75 -7.95 18.79
CA ASP A 64 -13.69 -7.52 20.20
C ASP A 64 -14.66 -6.35 20.48
N ALA A 65 -14.84 -5.45 19.51
CA ALA A 65 -15.73 -4.29 19.59
C ALA A 65 -17.17 -4.56 19.10
N ASN A 66 -17.49 -5.80 18.70
CA ASN A 66 -18.80 -6.20 18.16
C ASN A 66 -19.30 -5.31 17.00
N VAL A 67 -18.39 -4.85 16.14
CA VAL A 67 -18.69 -4.06 14.95
C VAL A 67 -19.25 -4.98 13.86
N LYS A 68 -20.38 -4.62 13.27
CA LYS A 68 -21.05 -5.38 12.21
C LYS A 68 -20.97 -4.62 10.88
N PRO A 69 -20.80 -5.32 9.75
CA PRO A 69 -21.02 -4.71 8.44
C PRO A 69 -22.49 -4.32 8.28
N GLU A 70 -22.74 -3.18 7.65
CA GLU A 70 -24.06 -2.74 7.17
C GLU A 70 -24.63 -3.61 6.05
#